data_AF-A0A2E1NUV1-F1
#
_entry.id   AF-A0A2E1NUV1-F1
#
_cell.length_a   1.000
_cell.length_b   1.000
_cell.length_c   1.000
_cell.angle_alpha   90.00
_cell.angle_beta   90.00
_cell.angle_gamma   90.00
#
_symmetry.space_group_name_H-M   'P 1'
#
loop_
_entity.id
_entity.type
_entity.pdbx_description
1 polymer ?
#
loop_
_entity_poly.entity_id
_entity_poly.type
_entity_poly.pdbx_seq_one_letter_code
_entity_poly.pdbx_strand_id
1 'polypeptide(L)'
;MLPVTHRKIDSWQLGEEAIPSLEQLMAAFDNAFSAKDWATINQLNDYTRPCIEAAAIASQATSLAAGDGSKTAVMHYESQLRQLLSIYQALQKQCILERDSVAEKLKAAQSARAVSNQYLQHAKL
;
A
#
# COMPACT_ATOMS: atom_id res chain seq x y z
N MET A 1 -17.23 -16.72 18.99
CA MET A 1 -15.99 -15.99 18.67
C MET A 1 -15.22 -16.85 17.70
N LEU A 2 -15.11 -16.44 16.43
CA LEU A 2 -14.28 -17.16 15.47
C LEU A 2 -12.83 -16.68 15.67
N PRO A 3 -11.85 -17.59 15.71
CA PRO A 3 -10.46 -17.20 15.81
C PRO A 3 -10.06 -16.49 14.51
N VAL A 4 -9.66 -15.23 14.62
CA VAL A 4 -8.97 -14.53 13.54
C VAL A 4 -7.60 -15.19 13.47
N THR A 5 -7.50 -16.25 12.66
CA THR A 5 -6.20 -16.72 12.20
C THR A 5 -5.66 -15.61 11.32
N HIS A 6 -4.77 -14.77 11.88
CA HIS A 6 -3.82 -14.05 11.07
C HIS A 6 -3.05 -15.12 10.30
N ARG A 7 -3.51 -15.45 9.09
CA ARG A 7 -2.65 -16.08 8.10
C ARG A 7 -1.42 -15.19 8.08
N LYS A 8 -0.29 -15.79 8.45
CA LYS A 8 1.03 -15.25 8.14
C LYS A 8 1.00 -15.13 6.62
N ILE A 9 0.61 -13.95 6.13
CA ILE A 9 0.59 -13.64 4.71
C ILE A 9 2.05 -13.77 4.33
N ASP A 10 2.35 -14.69 3.41
CA ASP A 10 3.71 -14.96 2.95
C ASP A 10 4.38 -13.61 2.72
N SER A 11 5.29 -13.31 3.64
CA SER A 11 6.06 -12.07 3.68
C SER A 11 6.60 -11.85 2.29
N TRP A 12 6.58 -10.61 1.78
CA TRP A 12 7.43 -10.16 0.70
C TRP A 12 8.82 -10.82 0.86
N GLN A 13 9.06 -11.95 0.18
CA GLN A 13 10.23 -12.81 0.39
C GLN A 13 11.38 -12.23 -0.41
N LEU A 14 11.81 -11.04 -0.02
CA LEU A 14 13.17 -10.64 -0.28
C LEU A 14 14.01 -11.44 0.71
N GLY A 15 14.73 -12.43 0.20
CA GLY A 15 15.73 -13.15 0.97
C GLY A 15 16.65 -12.17 1.71
N GLU A 16 17.14 -12.59 2.87
CA GLU A 16 17.71 -11.78 3.96
C GLU A 16 18.78 -10.71 3.66
N GLU A 17 19.17 -10.38 2.42
CA GLU A 17 20.42 -9.64 2.18
C GLU A 17 20.40 -8.36 1.32
N ALA A 18 19.26 -7.85 0.82
CA ALA A 18 19.27 -6.54 0.15
C ALA A 18 17.97 -5.74 0.28
N ILE A 19 18.08 -4.47 0.72
CA ILE A 19 17.01 -3.48 0.58
C ILE A 19 16.73 -3.34 -0.93
N PRO A 20 15.48 -3.51 -1.38
CA PRO A 20 15.14 -3.46 -2.80
C PRO A 20 15.31 -2.03 -3.32
N SER A 21 15.51 -1.89 -4.63
CA SER A 21 15.62 -0.57 -5.23
C SER A 21 14.28 0.18 -5.18
N LEU A 22 14.32 1.51 -5.21
CA LEU A 22 13.12 2.34 -5.23
C LEU A 22 12.24 2.03 -6.46
N GLU A 23 12.84 1.65 -7.59
CA GLU A 23 12.11 1.20 -8.79
C GLU A 23 11.39 -0.13 -8.59
N GLN A 24 12.05 -1.10 -7.95
CA GLN A 24 11.43 -2.39 -7.63
C GLN A 24 10.24 -2.20 -6.67
N LEU A 25 10.39 -1.30 -5.70
CA LEU A 25 9.31 -0.93 -4.79
C LEU A 25 8.14 -0.29 -5.54
N MET A 26 8.39 0.68 -6.42
CA MET A 26 7.33 1.34 -7.22
C MET A 26 6.60 0.35 -8.13
N ALA A 27 7.33 -0.51 -8.85
CA ALA A 27 6.73 -1.54 -9.70
C ALA A 27 5.88 -2.53 -8.89
N ALA A 28 6.32 -2.88 -7.68
CA ALA A 28 5.56 -3.72 -6.78
C ALA A 28 4.26 -3.06 -6.30
N PHE A 29 4.30 -1.77 -5.98
CA PHE A 29 3.10 -1.01 -5.64
C PHE A 29 2.12 -0.98 -6.81
N ASP A 30 2.58 -0.71 -8.04
CA ASP A 30 1.70 -0.67 -9.22
C ASP A 30 1.04 -2.03 -9.48
N ASN A 31 1.79 -3.12 -9.33
CA ASN A 31 1.25 -4.48 -9.48
C ASN A 31 0.22 -4.80 -8.38
N ALA A 32 0.55 -4.53 -7.12
CA ALA A 32 -0.35 -4.78 -5.99
C ALA A 32 -1.60 -3.90 -6.06
N PHE A 33 -1.45 -2.65 -6.51
CA PHE A 33 -2.55 -1.72 -6.74
C PHE A 33 -3.48 -2.19 -7.84
N SER A 34 -2.93 -2.62 -8.99
CA SER A 34 -3.72 -3.17 -10.10
C SER A 34 -4.48 -4.44 -9.69
N ALA A 35 -3.90 -5.26 -8.82
CA ALA A 35 -4.51 -6.46 -8.28
C ALA A 35 -5.50 -6.19 -7.12
N LYS A 36 -5.62 -4.94 -6.64
CA LYS A 36 -6.32 -4.58 -5.40
C LYS A 36 -5.86 -5.39 -4.18
N ASP A 37 -4.59 -5.77 -4.15
CA ASP A 37 -4.00 -6.53 -3.06
C ASP A 37 -3.55 -5.61 -1.91
N TRP A 38 -4.52 -5.25 -1.08
CA TRP A 38 -4.31 -4.38 0.07
C TRP A 38 -3.35 -4.95 1.11
N ALA A 39 -3.23 -6.27 1.20
CA ALA A 39 -2.31 -6.91 2.13
C ALA A 39 -0.86 -6.69 1.69
N THR A 40 -0.58 -6.92 0.41
CA THR A 40 0.75 -6.66 -0.18
C THR A 40 1.08 -5.16 -0.15
N ILE A 41 0.13 -4.27 -0.47
CA ILE A 41 0.32 -2.81 -0.33
C ILE A 41 0.73 -2.42 1.10
N ASN A 42 0.09 -3.02 2.10
CA ASN A 42 0.42 -2.74 3.50
C ASN A 42 1.84 -3.21 3.85
N GLN A 43 2.26 -4.39 3.37
CA GLN A 43 3.64 -4.86 3.55
C GLN A 43 4.66 -3.95 2.85
N LEU A 44 4.38 -3.51 1.63
CA LEU A 44 5.25 -2.60 0.87
C LEU A 44 5.48 -1.25 1.57
N ASN A 45 4.49 -0.76 2.32
CA ASN A 45 4.64 0.46 3.12
C ASN A 45 5.75 0.35 4.16
N ASP A 46 5.93 -0.83 4.77
CA ASP A 46 6.98 -1.07 5.77
C ASP A 46 8.40 -0.94 5.15
N TYR A 47 8.54 -1.25 3.86
CA TYR A 47 9.79 -1.15 3.12
C TYR A 47 10.04 0.23 2.49
N THR A 48 9.05 1.11 2.47
CA THR A 48 9.13 2.37 1.73
C THR A 48 10.20 3.32 2.28
N ARG A 49 10.25 3.51 3.61
CA ARG A 49 11.26 4.35 4.23
C ARG A 49 12.69 3.82 4.00
N PRO A 50 12.98 2.53 4.28
CA PRO A 50 14.29 1.95 3.98
C PRO A 50 14.74 2.15 2.51
N CYS A 51 13.84 1.98 1.55
CA CYS A 51 14.16 2.14 0.12
C CYS A 51 14.49 3.60 -0.24
N ILE A 52 13.75 4.56 0.31
CA ILE A 52 13.99 6.00 0.10
C ILE A 52 15.36 6.38 0.69
N GLU A 53 15.66 5.95 1.92
CA GLU A 53 16.92 6.24 2.59
C GLU A 53 18.11 5.64 1.82
N ALA A 54 18.00 4.38 1.38
CA ALA A 54 19.02 3.73 0.57
C ALA A 54 19.25 4.46 -0.78
N ALA A 55 18.18 4.86 -1.46
CA ALA A 55 18.25 5.60 -2.71
C ALA A 55 18.85 7.01 -2.54
N ALA A 56 18.54 7.70 -1.44
CA ALA A 56 19.13 8.99 -1.11
C ALA A 56 20.66 8.89 -0.90
N ILE A 57 21.10 7.88 -0.14
CA ILE A 57 22.53 7.62 0.11
C ILE A 57 23.24 7.29 -1.21
N ALA A 58 22.67 6.41 -2.04
CA ALA A 58 23.23 6.04 -3.32
C ALA A 58 23.35 7.25 -4.28
N SER A 59 22.33 8.11 -4.30
CA SER A 59 22.35 9.36 -5.08
C SER A 59 23.45 10.30 -4.61
N GLN A 60 23.65 10.45 -3.29
CA GLN A 60 24.71 11.30 -2.73
C GLN A 60 26.10 10.74 -3.03
N ALA A 61 26.30 9.44 -2.84
CA ALA A 61 27.57 8.76 -3.13
C ALA A 61 27.96 8.90 -4.60
N THR A 62 27.01 8.71 -5.52
CA THR A 62 27.21 8.86 -6.97
C THR A 62 27.56 10.32 -7.34
N SER A 63 26.90 11.28 -6.71
CA SER A 63 27.17 12.71 -6.91
C SER A 63 28.58 13.10 -6.45
N LEU A 64 29.03 12.57 -5.30
CA LEU A 64 30.36 12.82 -4.75
C LEU A 64 31.47 12.16 -5.58
N ALA A 65 31.25 10.93 -6.06
CA ALA A 65 32.24 10.20 -6.87
C ALA A 65 32.46 10.79 -8.27
N ALA A 66 31.46 11.49 -8.83
CA ALA A 66 31.53 12.07 -10.17
C ALA A 66 32.35 13.38 -10.24
N GLY A 67 32.83 13.92 -9.11
CA GLY A 67 33.77 15.04 -9.05
C GLY A 67 33.22 16.42 -9.46
N ASP A 68 32.10 16.47 -10.17
CA ASP A 68 31.31 17.68 -10.44
C ASP A 68 29.84 17.31 -10.35
N GLY A 69 29.11 17.94 -9.42
CA GLY A 69 27.83 17.48 -8.89
C GLY A 69 26.90 16.92 -9.95
N SER A 70 26.78 15.58 -9.99
CA SER A 70 25.97 14.86 -10.97
C SER A 70 24.49 15.23 -10.76
N LYS A 71 24.08 16.36 -11.36
CA LYS A 71 22.69 16.80 -11.47
C LYS A 71 21.83 15.64 -11.95
N THR A 72 22.37 14.78 -12.81
CA THR A 72 21.71 13.59 -13.33
C THR A 72 21.29 12.60 -12.25
N ALA A 73 22.16 12.26 -11.29
CA ALA A 73 21.82 11.32 -10.21
C ALA A 73 20.74 11.90 -9.27
N VAL A 74 20.89 13.18 -8.91
CA VAL A 74 19.90 13.88 -8.07
C VAL A 74 18.56 14.05 -8.79
N MET A 75 18.57 14.44 -10.07
CA MET A 75 17.36 14.57 -10.89
C MET A 75 16.66 13.23 -11.08
N HIS A 76 17.41 12.15 -11.24
CA HIS A 76 16.86 10.80 -11.32
C HIS A 76 16.14 10.42 -10.01
N TYR A 77 16.80 10.63 -8.87
CA TYR A 77 16.21 10.38 -7.56
C TYR A 77 14.95 11.24 -7.32
N GLU A 78 14.99 12.53 -7.65
CA GLU A 78 13.79 13.39 -7.57
C GLU A 78 12.65 12.89 -8.46
N SER A 79 12.96 12.38 -9.66
CA SER A 79 11.97 11.78 -10.55
C SER A 79 11.30 10.55 -9.92
N GLN A 80 12.09 9.67 -9.30
CA GLN A 80 11.57 8.50 -8.58
C GLN A 80 10.68 8.92 -7.40
N LEU A 81 11.05 9.95 -6.63
CA LEU A 81 10.20 10.48 -5.55
C LEU A 81 8.87 11.04 -6.07
N ARG A 82 8.88 11.73 -7.22
CA ARG A 82 7.65 12.23 -7.86
C ARG A 82 6.74 11.09 -8.29
N GLN A 83 7.29 10.01 -8.85
CA GLN A 83 6.53 8.82 -9.22
C GLN A 83 5.93 8.15 -7.98
N LEU A 84 6.73 7.93 -6.93
CA LEU A 84 6.25 7.35 -5.68
C LEU A 84 5.12 8.19 -5.06
N LEU A 85 5.25 9.53 -5.06
CA LEU A 85 4.20 10.42 -4.59
C LEU A 85 2.89 10.24 -5.38
N SER A 86 2.98 10.10 -6.70
CA SER A 86 1.82 9.86 -7.57
C SER A 86 1.12 8.54 -7.21
N ILE A 87 1.89 7.48 -6.95
CA ILE A 87 1.38 6.18 -6.50
C ILE A 87 0.62 6.33 -5.19
N TYR A 88 1.20 7.01 -4.19
CA TYR A 88 0.54 7.25 -2.90
C TYR A 88 -0.74 8.07 -3.03
N GLN A 89 -0.77 9.08 -3.91
CA GLN A 89 -1.99 9.86 -4.16
C GLN A 89 -3.09 9.01 -4.81
N ALA A 90 -2.73 8.09 -5.73
CA ALA A 90 -3.68 7.16 -6.32
C ALA A 90 -4.22 6.16 -5.28
N LEU A 91 -3.33 5.61 -4.45
CA LEU A 91 -3.68 4.73 -3.33
C LEU A 91 -4.64 5.41 -2.35
N GLN A 92 -4.34 6.66 -1.95
CA GLN A 92 -5.18 7.42 -1.05
C GLN A 92 -6.60 7.59 -1.60
N LYS A 93 -6.74 7.96 -2.88
CA LYS A 93 -8.04 8.09 -3.54
C LYS A 93 -8.81 6.77 -3.52
N GLN A 94 -8.13 5.67 -3.85
CA GLN A 94 -8.77 4.35 -3.86
C GLN A 94 -9.18 3.89 -2.45
N CYS A 95 -8.36 4.15 -1.42
CA CYS A 95 -8.71 3.84 -0.04
C CYS A 95 -9.98 4.57 0.42
N ILE A 96 -10.17 5.83 0.01
CA ILE A 96 -11.38 6.59 0.31
C ILE A 96 -12.59 5.93 -0.36
N LEU A 97 -12.47 5.57 -1.64
CA LEU A 97 -13.56 4.91 -2.39
C LEU A 97 -13.96 3.56 -1.79
N GLU A 98 -12.98 2.72 -1.43
CA GLU A 98 -13.25 1.42 -0.82
C GLU A 98 -13.84 1.57 0.59
N ARG A 99 -13.35 2.52 1.40
CA ARG A 99 -13.93 2.84 2.72
C ARG A 99 -15.40 3.23 2.58
N ASP A 100 -15.72 4.11 1.64
CA ASP A 100 -17.08 4.60 1.45
C ASP A 100 -17.99 3.46 0.93
N SER A 101 -17.50 2.61 0.02
CA SER A 101 -18.21 1.40 -0.42
C SER A 101 -18.51 0.44 0.73
N VAL A 102 -17.55 0.21 1.63
CA VAL A 102 -17.74 -0.65 2.81
C VAL A 102 -18.76 -0.05 3.76
N ALA A 103 -18.73 1.27 3.98
CA ALA A 103 -19.70 1.96 4.83
C ALA A 103 -21.15 1.80 4.30
N GLU A 104 -21.34 1.93 2.98
CA GLU A 104 -22.64 1.72 2.34
C GLU A 104 -23.13 0.27 2.49
N LYS A 105 -22.25 -0.71 2.23
CA LYS A 105 -22.57 -2.14 2.41
C LYS A 105 -22.95 -2.46 3.86
N LEU A 106 -22.24 -1.87 4.82
CA LEU A 106 -22.53 -2.03 6.24
C LEU A 106 -23.91 -1.48 6.60
N LYS A 107 -24.25 -0.28 6.11
CA LYS A 107 -25.56 0.34 6.31
C LYS A 107 -26.68 -0.54 5.74
N ALA A 108 -26.50 -1.06 4.52
CA ALA A 108 -27.46 -1.96 3.90
C ALA A 108 -27.66 -3.26 4.72
N ALA A 109 -26.57 -3.87 5.20
CA ALA A 109 -26.62 -5.07 6.03
C ALA A 109 -27.32 -4.82 7.38
N GLN A 110 -27.09 -3.67 8.00
CA GLN A 110 -27.78 -3.27 9.23
C GLN A 110 -29.28 -3.10 9.01
N SER A 111 -29.68 -2.44 7.91
CA SER A 111 -31.10 -2.31 7.55
C SER A 111 -31.75 -3.66 7.28
N ALA A 112 -31.10 -4.55 6.54
CA ALA A 112 -31.61 -5.90 6.28
C ALA A 112 -31.78 -6.70 7.59
N ARG A 113 -30.83 -6.59 8.51
CA ARG A 113 -30.91 -7.24 9.83
C ARG A 113 -32.06 -6.68 10.68
N ALA A 114 -32.27 -5.36 10.66
CA ALA A 114 -33.39 -4.74 11.39
C ALA A 114 -34.74 -5.25 10.89
N VAL A 115 -34.92 -5.33 9.57
CA VAL A 115 -36.13 -5.87 8.93
C VAL A 115 -36.34 -7.35 9.29
N SER A 116 -35.29 -8.18 9.19
CA SER A 116 -35.35 -9.60 9.57
C SER A 116 -35.76 -9.80 11.02
N ASN A 117 -35.21 -8.99 11.95
CA ASN A 117 -35.59 -9.03 13.35
C ASN A 117 -37.06 -8.65 13.58
N GLN A 118 -37.60 -7.67 12.84
CA GLN A 118 -39.02 -7.32 12.92
C GLN A 118 -39.91 -8.49 12.48
N TYR A 119 -39.61 -9.13 11.34
CA TYR A 119 -40.36 -10.31 10.90
C TYR A 119 -40.34 -11.44 11.94
N LEU A 120 -39.18 -11.71 12.55
CA LEU A 120 -39.05 -12.73 13.60
C LEU A 120 -39.85 -12.39 14.88
N GLN A 121 -40.01 -11.11 15.21
CA GLN A 121 -40.86 -10.68 16.32
C GLN A 121 -42.34 -10.86 16.00
N HIS A 122 -42.76 -10.54 14.77
CA HIS A 122 -44.13 -10.73 14.32
C HIS A 122 -44.54 -12.20 14.13
N ALA A 123 -43.61 -13.08 13.78
CA ALA A 123 -43.88 -14.52 13.61
C ALA A 123 -43.96 -15.32 14.93
N LYS A 124 -43.63 -14.69 16.07
CA LYS A 124 -43.74 -15.30 17.42
C LYS A 124 -45.04 -14.95 18.14
N LEU A 125 -45.93 -14.20 17.49
CA LEU A 125 -47.30 -13.90 17.90
C LEU A 125 -48.25 -14.81 17.13
#